data_AF-A0A960HWV0-F1
#
_entry.id   AF-A0A960HWV0-F1
#
_cell.length_a   1.000
_cell.length_b   1.000
_cell.length_c   1.000
_cell.angle_alpha   90.00
_cell.angle_beta   90.00
_cell.angle_gamma   90.00
#
_symmetry.space_group_name_H-M   'P 1'
#
loop_
_entity.id
_entity.type
_entity.pdbx_description
1 polymer ?
#
loop_
_entity_poly.entity_id
_entity_poly.type
_entity_poly.pdbx_seq_one_letter_code
_entity_poly.pdbx_strand_id
1 'polypeptide(L)' 'MWGVEGLAPGEDGEPRTLHSSEWETLRARANTIEGGTSEIMRNIIGGRVLGLPGEPRTDKTLPWREIPK' A
#
# COMPACT_ATOMS: atom_id res chain seq x y z
N MET A 1 12.16 -16.35 -18.76
CA MET A 1 11.40 -15.12 -18.49
C MET A 1 10.11 -15.58 -17.82
N TRP A 2 9.97 -15.36 -16.51
CA TRP A 2 8.81 -15.87 -15.74
C TRP A 2 7.60 -14.97 -16.02
N GLY A 3 6.49 -15.56 -16.48
CA GLY A 3 5.27 -14.83 -16.89
C GLY A 3 4.47 -14.27 -15.70
N VAL A 4 3.76 -13.16 -15.93
CA VAL A 4 2.89 -12.47 -14.96
C VAL A 4 1.50 -13.14 -14.85
N GLU A 5 1.46 -14.46 -14.84
CA GLU A 5 0.21 -15.22 -14.78
C GLU A 5 -0.33 -15.22 -13.34
N GLY A 6 -1.56 -14.74 -13.18
CA GLY A 6 -2.29 -14.79 -11.93
C GLY A 6 -3.11 -16.07 -11.83
N LEU A 7 -2.94 -16.82 -10.73
CA LEU A 7 -3.79 -17.98 -10.43
C LEU A 7 -4.92 -17.57 -9.49
N ALA A 8 -6.16 -17.85 -9.88
CA ALA A 8 -7.34 -17.63 -9.05
C ALA A 8 -8.10 -18.95 -8.84
N PRO A 9 -8.84 -19.10 -7.73
CA PRO A 9 -9.74 -20.23 -7.56
C PRO A 9 -10.81 -20.23 -8.68
N GLY A 10 -10.98 -21.37 -9.33
CA GLY A 10 -12.11 -21.67 -10.20
C GLY A 10 -13.35 -22.02 -9.38
N GLU A 11 -14.52 -21.87 -9.98
CA GLU A 11 -15.82 -22.17 -9.34
C GLU A 11 -15.97 -23.67 -9.03
N ASP A 12 -15.26 -24.51 -9.77
CA ASP A 12 -15.15 -25.95 -9.64
C ASP A 12 -14.05 -26.40 -8.66
N GLY A 13 -13.33 -25.46 -8.05
CA GLY A 13 -12.19 -25.74 -7.19
C GLY A 13 -10.88 -25.98 -7.95
N GLU A 14 -10.91 -26.04 -9.28
CA GLU A 14 -9.70 -26.13 -10.09
C GLU A 14 -9.05 -24.75 -10.25
N PRO A 15 -7.71 -24.66 -10.28
CA PRO A 15 -7.04 -23.39 -10.47
C PRO A 15 -7.31 -22.81 -11.86
N ARG A 16 -7.85 -21.59 -11.91
CA ARG A 16 -8.07 -20.83 -13.14
C ARG A 16 -6.94 -19.84 -13.38
N THR A 17 -6.42 -19.83 -14.60
CA THR A 17 -5.54 -18.76 -15.09
C THR A 17 -6.36 -17.50 -15.32
N LEU A 18 -5.97 -16.40 -14.69
CA LEU A 18 -6.56 -15.09 -14.95
C LEU A 18 -6.07 -14.56 -16.29
N HIS A 19 -6.98 -13.97 -17.06
CA HIS A 19 -6.56 -13.17 -18.21
C HIS A 19 -5.74 -11.97 -17.72
N SER A 20 -4.83 -11.45 -18.55
CA SER A 20 -3.90 -10.38 -18.14
C SER A 20 -4.63 -9.17 -17.54
N SER A 21 -5.75 -8.76 -18.14
CA SER A 21 -6.58 -7.64 -17.66
C SER A 21 -7.20 -7.87 -16.28
N GLU A 22 -7.60 -9.10 -15.96
CA GLU A 22 -8.19 -9.44 -14.65
C GLU A 22 -7.12 -9.42 -13.57
N TRP A 23 -5.95 -10.00 -13.85
CA TRP A 23 -4.82 -9.99 -12.94
C TRP A 23 -4.30 -8.57 -12.70
N GLU A 24 -4.13 -7.77 -13.76
CA GLU A 24 -3.71 -6.37 -13.67
C GLU A 24 -4.67 -5.54 -12.80
N THR A 25 -5.98 -5.77 -12.94
CA THR A 25 -7.00 -5.08 -12.14
C THR A 25 -6.88 -5.41 -10.65
N LEU A 26 -6.69 -6.69 -10.31
CA LEU A 26 -6.48 -7.11 -8.93
C LEU A 26 -5.15 -6.58 -8.38
N ARG A 27 -4.09 -6.63 -9.20
CA ARG A 27 -2.75 -6.14 -8.85
C ARG A 27 -2.72 -4.63 -8.61
N ALA A 28 -3.50 -3.86 -9.37
CA ALA A 28 -3.60 -2.42 -9.21
C ALA A 28 -4.06 -2.01 -7.80
N ARG A 29 -4.87 -2.84 -7.11
CA ARG A 29 -5.25 -2.58 -5.72
C ARG A 29 -4.11 -2.79 -4.74
N ALA A 30 -3.23 -3.77 -4.99
CA ALA A 30 -2.04 -3.94 -4.16
C ALA A 30 -1.10 -2.73 -4.25
N ASN A 31 -1.08 -2.00 -5.39
CA ASN A 31 -0.29 -0.78 -5.54
C ASN A 31 -0.67 0.33 -4.55
N THR A 32 -1.91 0.36 -4.05
CA THR A 32 -2.35 1.43 -3.14
C THR A 32 -1.88 1.26 -1.71
N ILE A 33 -1.28 0.11 -1.38
CA ILE A 33 -0.82 -0.27 -0.04
C ILE A 33 0.68 -0.61 0.01
N GLU A 34 1.23 -1.15 -1.08
CA GLU A 34 2.63 -1.58 -1.10
C GLU A 34 3.57 -0.37 -1.05
N GLY A 35 4.54 -0.40 -0.13
CA GLY A 35 5.45 0.73 0.10
C GLY A 35 4.84 1.91 0.87
N GLY A 36 3.58 1.78 1.31
CA GLY A 36 2.85 2.80 2.07
C GLY A 36 1.48 3.05 1.45
N THR A 37 0.47 3.28 2.30
CA THR A 37 -0.86 3.56 1.76
C THR A 37 -0.88 4.86 0.99
N SER A 38 -1.82 4.96 0.05
CA SER A 38 -2.00 6.16 -0.76
C SER A 38 -2.28 7.40 0.10
N GLU A 39 -3.00 7.26 1.22
CA GLU A 39 -3.20 8.34 2.20
C GLU A 39 -1.88 8.81 2.81
N ILE A 40 -1.07 7.89 3.32
CA ILE A 40 0.21 8.22 3.97
C ILE A 40 1.16 8.88 2.98
N MET A 41 1.24 8.36 1.76
CA MET A 41 2.09 8.95 0.71
C MET A 41 1.66 10.37 0.34
N ARG A 42 0.35 10.62 0.23
CA ARG A 42 -0.17 11.98 0.00
C ARG A 42 0.17 12.92 1.16
N ASN A 43 0.05 12.47 2.41
CA ASN A 43 0.42 13.27 3.58
C ASN A 43 1.92 13.62 3.58
N ILE A 44 2.79 12.66 3.25
CA ILE A 44 4.24 12.89 3.16
C ILE A 44 4.56 13.92 2.06
N ILE A 45 3.99 13.75 0.85
CA ILE A 45 4.22 14.67 -0.26
C ILE A 45 3.65 16.06 0.07
N GLY A 46 2.46 16.15 0.66
CA GLY A 46 1.87 17.41 1.11
C GLY A 46 2.74 18.14 2.12
N GLY A 47 3.30 17.44 3.11
CA GLY A 47 4.22 18.03 4.08
C GLY A 47 5.57 18.44 3.46
N ARG A 48 6.13 17.65 2.54
CA ARG A 48 7.46 17.90 1.96
C ARG A 48 7.46 18.94 0.83
N VAL A 49 6.44 18.92 -0.03
CA VAL A 49 6.36 19.77 -1.22
C VAL A 49 5.56 21.03 -0.94
N LEU A 50 4.42 20.90 -0.26
CA LEU A 50 3.52 22.02 -0.01
C LEU A 50 3.70 22.63 1.40
N GLY A 51 4.57 22.05 2.24
CA GLY A 51 4.80 22.54 3.60
C GLY A 51 3.59 22.38 4.52
N LEU A 52 2.65 21.48 4.20
CA LEU A 52 1.47 21.26 5.03
C LEU A 52 1.87 20.72 6.41
N PRO A 53 1.15 21.09 7.49
CA PRO A 53 1.39 20.53 8.80
C PRO A 53 1.21 19.01 8.75
N GLY A 54 2.20 18.27 9.27
CA GLY A 54 2.09 16.82 9.40
C GLY A 54 1.02 16.45 10.42
N GLU A 55 0.61 15.17 10.41
CA GLU A 55 -0.35 14.66 11.38
C GLU A 55 0.11 14.91 12.82
N PRO A 56 -0.82 15.28 13.74
CA PRO A 56 -0.53 15.47 15.14
C PRO A 56 0.12 14.23 15.74
N ARG A 57 1.31 14.42 16.32
CA ARG A 57 2.10 13.36 16.92
C ARG A 57 2.65 13.84 18.24
N THR A 58 2.34 13.13 19.32
CA THR A 58 2.77 13.44 20.68
C THR A 58 4.20 12.96 20.97
N ASP A 59 4.73 12.06 20.13
CA ASP A 59 6.02 11.38 20.32
C ASP A 59 7.19 12.07 19.61
N LYS A 60 6.92 12.96 18.64
CA LYS A 60 7.92 13.48 17.70
C LYS A 60 9.09 14.24 18.35
N THR A 61 8.85 14.84 19.51
CA THR A 61 9.83 15.67 20.22
C THR A 61 10.43 14.97 21.43
N LEU A 62 9.96 13.75 21.75
CA LEU A 62 10.40 13.00 22.92
C LEU A 62 11.49 12.00 22.51
N PRO A 63 12.59 11.88 23.28
CA PRO A 63 13.48 10.73 23.18
C PRO A 63 12.70 9.44 23.39
N TRP A 64 13.11 8.35 22.75
CA TRP A 64 12.43 7.05 22.81
C TRP A 64 12.10 6.57 24.23
N ARG A 65 12.98 6.85 25.20
CA ARG A 65 12.80 6.44 26.61
C ARG A 65 11.64 7.16 27.32
N GLU A 66 11.20 8.30 26.80
CA GLU A 66 10.21 9.19 27.42
C GLU A 66 8.80 9.03 26.80
N ILE A 67 8.64 8.15 25.80
CA ILE A 67 7.34 7.88 25.18
C ILE A 67 6.46 7.06 26.14
N PRO A 68 5.22 7.50 26.45
CA PRO A 68 4.27 6.74 27.27
C PRO A 68 3.92 5.38 26.63
N LYS A 69 3.81 4.33 27.45
CA LYS A 69 3.39 2.98 27.02
C LYS A 69 1.90 2.76 27.18
#